data_AF-A0AA50SM82-F1
#
_entry.id   AF-A0AA50SM82-F1
#
_cell.length_a   1.000
_cell.length_b   1.000
_cell.length_c   1.000
_cell.angle_alpha   90.00
_cell.angle_beta   90.00
_cell.angle_gamma   90.00
#
_symmetry.space_group_name_H-M   'P 1'
#
loop_
_entity.id
_entity.type
_entity.pdbx_description
1 polymer ?
#
loop_
_entity_poly.entity_id
_entity_poly.type
_entity_poly.pdbx_seq_one_letter_code
_entity_poly.pdbx_strand_id
1 'polypeptide(L)' 'SAHQRKRIAELLTNLLRDLAEIGAAVGGSELDFKLNVDTVGKLEEEFTVARLHISKMKSEVKNIVQRCHSLESANIDANQ' A
#
# COMPACT_ATOMS: atom_id res chain seq x y z
N SER A 1 8.86 -8.97 -26.45
CA SER A 1 9.23 -7.63 -25.96
C SER A 1 8.00 -6.79 -25.60
N ALA A 2 7.12 -6.42 -26.54
CA ALA A 2 5.90 -5.64 -26.25
C ALA A 2 4.87 -6.37 -25.38
N HIS A 3 4.57 -7.65 -25.66
CA HIS A 3 3.66 -8.47 -24.83
C HIS A 3 4.16 -8.61 -23.38
N GLN A 4 5.46 -8.80 -23.20
CA GLN A 4 6.05 -8.90 -21.87
C GLN A 4 5.92 -7.58 -21.11
N ARG A 5 6.14 -6.44 -21.78
CA ARG A 5 5.91 -5.11 -21.19
C ARG A 5 4.45 -4.88 -20.81
N LYS A 6 3.50 -5.22 -21.70
CA LYS A 6 2.06 -5.14 -21.41
C LYS A 6 1.70 -5.97 -20.18
N ARG A 7 2.19 -7.21 -20.11
CA ARG A 7 2.00 -8.09 -18.95
C ARG A 7 2.55 -7.47 -17.66
N ILE A 8 3.73 -6.86 -17.69
CA ILE A 8 4.31 -6.22 -16.49
C ILE A 8 3.46 -5.02 -16.05
N ALA A 9 2.98 -4.20 -16.98
CA ALA A 9 2.11 -3.07 -16.66
C ALA A 9 0.78 -3.51 -16.02
N GLU A 10 0.19 -4.60 -16.51
CA GLU A 10 -1.01 -5.21 -15.92
C GLU A 10 -0.74 -5.71 -14.49
N LEU A 11 0.38 -6.40 -14.27
CA LEU A 11 0.77 -6.87 -12.93
C LEU A 11 0.97 -5.71 -11.95
N LEU A 12 1.63 -4.63 -12.39
CA LEU A 12 1.84 -3.44 -11.56
C LEU A 12 0.53 -2.73 -11.24
N THR A 13 -0.39 -2.69 -12.21
CA THR A 13 -1.73 -2.12 -12.02
C THR A 13 -2.53 -2.87 -10.97
N ASN A 14 -2.51 -4.20 -11.02
CA ASN A 14 -3.17 -5.03 -10.01
C ASN A 14 -2.53 -4.83 -8.64
N LEU A 15 -1.19 -4.83 -8.57
CA LEU A 15 -0.48 -4.59 -7.32
C LEU A 15 -0.89 -3.24 -6.69
N LEU A 16 -0.88 -2.16 -7.46
CA LEU A 16 -1.22 -0.82 -6.94
C LEU A 16 -2.67 -0.74 -6.45
N ARG A 17 -3.60 -1.44 -7.11
CA ARG A 17 -4.99 -1.56 -6.66
C ARG A 17 -5.09 -2.28 -5.32
N ASP A 18 -4.48 -3.46 -5.19
CA ASP A 18 -4.49 -4.24 -3.95
C ASP A 18 -3.91 -3.41 -2.79
N LEU A 19 -2.84 -2.66 -3.05
CA LEU A 19 -2.23 -1.78 -2.07
C LEU A 19 -3.11 -0.57 -1.69
N ALA A 20 -3.91 -0.03 -2.62
CA ALA A 20 -4.88 1.02 -2.30
C ALA A 20 -5.99 0.49 -1.38
N GLU A 21 -6.52 -0.70 -1.67
CA GLU A 21 -7.54 -1.37 -0.86
C GLU A 21 -7.03 -1.68 0.55
N ILE A 22 -5.80 -2.21 0.67
CA ILE A 22 -5.16 -2.44 1.97
C ILE A 22 -4.97 -1.12 2.72
N GLY A 23 -4.48 -0.08 2.04
CA GLY A 23 -4.32 1.26 2.60
C GLY A 23 -5.61 1.80 3.21
N ALA A 24 -6.72 1.68 2.51
CA ALA A 24 -8.04 2.05 3.01
C ALA A 24 -8.46 1.21 4.23
N ALA A 25 -8.23 -0.11 4.20
CA ALA A 25 -8.58 -1.02 5.29
C ALA A 25 -7.79 -0.74 6.59
N VAL A 26 -6.53 -0.31 6.47
CA VAL A 26 -5.70 0.08 7.63
C VAL A 26 -5.99 1.51 8.12
N GLY A 27 -6.94 2.22 7.51
CA GLY A 27 -7.33 3.58 7.91
C GLY A 27 -6.45 4.68 7.32
N GLY A 28 -5.68 4.38 6.27
CA GLY A 28 -5.00 5.37 5.45
C GLY A 28 -5.96 6.09 4.50
N SER A 29 -5.56 7.26 4.00
CA SER A 29 -6.30 7.95 2.93
C SER A 29 -6.20 7.17 1.62
N GLU A 30 -7.33 7.00 0.92
CA GLU A 30 -7.39 6.37 -0.40
C GLU A 30 -6.48 7.12 -1.37
N LEU A 31 -5.45 6.45 -1.87
CA LEU A 31 -4.58 6.97 -2.92
C LEU A 31 -5.20 6.56 -4.25
N ASP A 32 -5.74 7.55 -4.98
CA ASP A 32 -6.25 7.36 -6.35
C ASP A 32 -5.07 7.14 -7.31
N PHE A 33 -4.63 5.89 -7.43
CA PHE A 33 -3.61 5.49 -8.41
C PHE A 33 -4.20 5.45 -9.82
N LYS A 34 -4.32 6.61 -10.46
CA LYS A 34 -4.63 6.70 -11.89
C LYS A 34 -3.40 6.35 -12.73
N LEU A 35 -3.21 5.05 -12.96
CA LEU A 35 -2.20 4.56 -13.88
C LEU A 35 -2.62 4.81 -15.32
N ASN A 36 -1.85 5.61 -16.03
CA ASN A 36 -2.02 5.79 -17.47
C ASN A 36 -1.08 4.84 -18.22
N VAL A 37 -1.54 3.60 -18.41
CA VAL A 37 -0.80 2.46 -18.99
C VAL A 37 -0.30 2.74 -20.42
N ASP A 38 -0.89 3.72 -21.12
CA ASP A 38 -0.45 4.13 -22.46
C ASP A 38 0.95 4.78 -22.47
N THR A 39 1.47 5.18 -21.30
CA THR A 39 2.82 5.75 -21.14
C THR A 39 3.80 4.69 -20.64
N VAL A 40 4.04 3.65 -21.45
CA VAL A 40 4.95 2.51 -21.16
C VAL A 40 6.38 2.95 -20.78
N GLY A 41 6.78 4.19 -21.10
CA GLY A 41 8.07 4.78 -20.68
C GLY A 41 8.17 5.19 -19.20
N LYS A 42 7.07 5.20 -18.45
CA LYS A 42 7.02 5.62 -17.02
C LYS A 42 7.04 4.48 -16.02
N LEU A 43 7.24 3.23 -16.48
CA LEU A 43 7.12 2.05 -15.62
C LEU A 43 8.06 2.10 -14.38
N GLU A 44 9.26 2.67 -14.51
CA GLU A 44 10.18 2.88 -13.40
C GLU A 44 9.68 3.89 -12.36
N GLU A 45 8.99 4.95 -12.79
CA GLU A 45 8.34 5.92 -11.91
C GLU A 45 7.20 5.23 -11.14
N GLU A 46 6.43 4.39 -11.81
CA GLU A 46 5.32 3.64 -11.20
C GLU A 46 5.82 2.61 -10.17
N PHE A 47 6.93 1.92 -10.44
CA PHE A 47 7.58 1.07 -9.43
C PHE A 47 8.06 1.87 -8.23
N THR A 48 8.58 3.07 -8.45
CA THR A 48 9.00 3.96 -7.37
C THR A 48 7.81 4.36 -6.49
N VAL A 49 6.69 4.74 -7.11
CA VAL A 49 5.44 5.09 -6.41
C VAL A 49 4.90 3.89 -5.62
N ALA A 50 4.84 2.71 -6.23
CA ALA A 50 4.43 1.48 -5.56
C ALA A 50 5.31 1.17 -4.34
N ARG A 51 6.63 1.27 -4.48
CA ARG A 51 7.60 1.04 -3.39
C ARG A 51 7.41 2.02 -2.23
N LEU A 52 7.16 3.29 -2.51
CA LEU A 52 6.90 4.31 -1.49
C LEU A 52 5.59 4.01 -0.76
N HIS A 53 4.53 3.62 -1.48
CA HIS A 53 3.25 3.25 -0.88
C HIS A 53 3.37 2.02 0.03
N ILE A 54 4.07 0.97 -0.41
CA ILE A 54 4.43 -0.20 0.42
C ILE A 54 5.14 0.24 1.71
N SER A 55 6.10 1.17 1.58
CA SER A 55 6.85 1.68 2.72
C SER A 55 5.95 2.45 3.70
N LYS A 56 5.00 3.23 3.18
CA LYS A 56 4.00 3.96 3.97
C LYS A 56 3.07 3.00 4.71
N MET A 57 2.45 2.04 4.02
CA MET A 57 1.56 1.07 4.66
C MET A 57 2.30 0.22 5.70
N LYS A 58 3.55 -0.17 5.45
CA LYS A 58 4.37 -0.86 6.46
C LYS A 58 4.50 -0.02 7.75
N SER A 59 4.62 1.30 7.62
CA SER A 59 4.66 2.21 8.77
C SER A 59 3.29 2.30 9.47
N GLU A 60 2.22 2.44 8.70
CA GLU A 60 0.85 2.49 9.23
C GLU A 60 0.48 1.20 9.99
N VAL A 61 0.80 0.03 9.43
CA VAL A 61 0.62 -1.27 10.09
C VAL A 61 1.39 -1.34 11.40
N LYS A 62 2.66 -0.91 11.43
CA LYS A 62 3.44 -0.87 12.68
C LYS A 62 2.80 0.02 13.74
N ASN A 63 2.29 1.20 13.35
CA ASN A 63 1.60 2.11 14.27
C ASN A 63 0.30 1.48 14.81
N ILE A 64 -0.46 0.78 13.97
CA ILE A 64 -1.67 0.06 14.40
C ILE A 64 -1.31 -1.02 15.42
N VAL A 65 -0.32 -1.85 15.11
CA VAL A 65 0.16 -2.90 16.02
C VAL A 65 0.59 -2.31 17.36
N GLN A 66 1.40 -1.26 17.35
CA GLN A 66 1.83 -0.58 18.57
C GLN A 66 0.64 -0.06 19.39
N ARG A 67 -0.33 0.56 18.74
CA ARG A 67 -1.54 1.08 19.39
C ARG A 67 -2.39 -0.04 19.99
N CYS A 68 -2.54 -1.18 19.32
CA CYS A 68 -3.24 -2.34 19.86
C CYS A 68 -2.55 -2.85 21.14
N HIS A 69 -1.23 -2.98 21.15
CA HIS A 69 -0.48 -3.40 22.34
C HIS A 69 -0.68 -2.41 23.50
N SER A 70 -0.60 -1.09 23.22
CA SER A 70 -0.85 -0.08 24.24
C SER A 70 -2.27 -0.13 24.81
N LEU A 71 -3.28 -0.38 23.96
CA LEU A 71 -4.67 -0.54 24.40
C LEU A 71 -4.87 -1.82 25.23
N GLU A 72 -4.24 -2.92 24.85
CA GLU A 72 -4.27 -4.17 25.63
C GLU A 72 -3.62 -3.99 27.00
N SER A 73 -2.45 -3.34 27.08
CA SER A 73 -1.81 -3.01 28.36
C SER A 73 -2.69 -2.12 29.23
N ALA A 74 -3.25 -1.05 28.66
CA ALA A 74 -4.15 -0.15 29.39
C ALA A 74 -5.42 -0.86 29.90
N ASN A 75 -5.94 -1.83 29.13
CA ASN A 75 -7.10 -2.62 29.55
C ASN A 75 -6.74 -3.55 30.72
N ILE A 76 -5.58 -4.22 30.67
CA ILE A 76 -5.08 -5.05 31.77
C ILE A 76 -4.93 -4.22 33.04
N ASP A 77 -4.31 -3.03 32.94
CA ASP A 77 -4.09 -2.14 34.08
C ASP A 77 -5.41 -1.62 34.67
N ALA A 78 -6.41 -1.34 33.83
CA ALA A 78 -7.72 -0.87 34.27
C ALA A 78 -8.58 -1.97 34.93
N ASN A 79 -8.24 -3.24 34.69
CA ASN A 79 -8.99 -4.40 35.16
C ASN A 79 -8.27 -5.15 36.31
N GLN A 80 -7.18 -4.56 36.83
CA GLN A 80 -6.48 -4.96 38.06
C GLN A 80 -6.90 -4.07 39.23
#